data_AF-A0ABD0QMY4-F1
#
_entry.id   AF-A0ABD0QMY4-F1
#
_cell.length_a   1.000
_cell.length_b   1.000
_cell.length_c   1.000
_cell.angle_alpha   90.00
_cell.angle_beta   90.00
_cell.angle_gamma   90.00
#
_symmetry.space_group_name_H-M   'P 1'
#
loop_
_entity.id
_entity.type
_entity.pdbx_description
1 polymer ?
#
loop_
_entity_poly.entity_id
_entity_poly.type
_entity_poly.pdbx_seq_one_letter_code
_entity_poly.pdbx_strand_id
1 'polypeptide(L)'
;MQSQQFPSENAKVDFLISLLTGKALQWAKAIWNSDNPIINSYEQFTSHFSEVFSTATGTLTTSNQLFRLQQGTSSVNKYTLHFRMLVAASDWNEVALLGAYQQGLNPEICSAMALYDDSIGLESFLQRTTRVSQRLATCQPLVTAPQPASVAASFAVPEPMQVDTTRLSRAE
;
A
#
# COMPACT_ATOMS: atom_id res chain seq x y z
N MET A 1 3.26 46.65 24.97
CA MET A 1 3.59 45.65 26.00
C MET A 1 2.28 45.25 26.69
N GLN A 2 1.56 44.25 26.19
CA GLN A 2 0.25 43.88 26.71
C GLN A 2 0.32 42.48 27.33
N SER A 3 0.83 42.43 28.55
CA SER A 3 1.13 41.19 29.30
C SER A 3 0.00 40.85 30.27
N GLN A 4 -1.19 40.55 29.76
CA GLN A 4 -2.27 39.95 30.55
C GLN A 4 -3.14 39.13 29.62
N GLN A 5 -2.86 37.82 29.46
CA GLN A 5 -3.78 36.96 28.73
C GLN A 5 -4.55 35.97 29.59
N PHE A 6 -4.10 35.65 30.81
CA PHE A 6 -4.93 34.88 31.75
C PHE A 6 -4.65 35.25 33.21
N PRO A 7 -5.68 35.47 34.05
CA PRO A 7 -5.52 35.85 35.45
C PRO A 7 -5.05 34.71 36.36
N SER A 8 -5.15 33.45 35.92
CA SER A 8 -4.67 32.26 36.66
C SER A 8 -4.45 31.07 35.71
N GLU A 9 -3.71 30.05 36.15
CA GLU A 9 -3.56 28.78 35.41
C GLU A 9 -4.91 28.08 35.19
N ASN A 10 -5.80 28.14 36.18
CA ASN A 10 -7.19 27.67 36.04
C ASN A 10 -7.93 28.36 34.89
N ALA A 11 -7.78 29.69 34.74
CA ALA A 11 -8.44 30.41 33.66
C ALA A 11 -7.93 29.99 32.26
N LYS A 12 -6.69 29.51 32.15
CA LYS A 12 -6.15 28.93 30.91
C LYS A 12 -6.80 27.58 30.60
N VAL A 13 -6.98 26.74 31.62
CA VAL A 13 -7.63 25.44 31.51
C VAL A 13 -9.11 25.61 31.18
N ASP A 14 -9.82 26.52 31.83
CA ASP A 14 -11.22 26.87 31.53
C ASP A 14 -11.40 27.27 30.07
N PHE A 15 -10.53 28.16 29.60
CA PHE A 15 -10.53 28.58 28.21
C PHE A 15 -10.28 27.40 27.26
N LEU A 16 -9.30 26.54 27.56
CA LEU A 16 -9.03 25.36 26.76
C LEU A 16 -10.23 24.41 26.72
N ILE A 17 -10.89 24.16 27.86
CA ILE A 17 -12.10 23.33 27.95
C ILE A 17 -13.23 23.94 27.10
N SER A 18 -13.36 25.27 27.06
CA SER A 18 -14.36 25.95 26.23
C SER A 18 -14.17 25.74 24.73
N LEU A 19 -12.94 25.40 24.29
CA LEU A 19 -12.59 25.08 22.90
C LEU A 19 -12.85 23.61 22.55
N LEU A 20 -13.01 22.73 23.54
CA LEU A 20 -13.22 21.30 23.30
C LEU A 20 -14.67 21.02 22.86
N THR A 21 -14.83 20.01 22.01
CA THR A 21 -16.14 19.55 21.55
C THR A 21 -16.24 18.02 21.57
N GLY A 22 -17.46 17.49 21.52
CA GLY A 22 -17.70 16.04 21.44
C GLY A 22 -17.13 15.26 22.63
N LYS A 23 -16.41 14.17 22.34
CA LYS A 23 -15.83 13.24 23.35
C LYS A 23 -14.75 13.92 24.21
N ALA A 24 -13.99 14.85 23.64
CA ALA A 24 -12.98 15.63 24.35
C ALA A 24 -13.60 16.50 25.45
N LEU A 25 -14.72 17.16 25.14
CA LEU A 25 -15.45 17.95 26.13
C LEU A 25 -16.09 17.08 27.22
N GLN A 26 -16.62 15.90 26.87
CA GLN A 26 -17.19 14.97 27.85
C GLN A 26 -16.13 14.48 28.84
N TRP A 27 -14.94 14.13 28.35
CA TRP A 27 -13.79 13.77 29.20
C TRP A 27 -13.37 14.93 30.12
N ALA A 28 -13.23 16.14 29.56
CA ALA A 28 -12.82 17.30 30.33
C ALA A 28 -13.81 17.63 31.45
N LYS A 29 -15.12 17.53 31.17
CA LYS A 29 -16.18 17.69 32.17
C LYS A 29 -16.14 16.62 33.25
N ALA A 30 -15.79 15.37 32.91
CA ALA A 30 -15.67 14.30 33.89
C ALA A 30 -14.52 14.57 34.89
N ILE A 31 -13.38 15.04 34.37
CA ILE A 31 -12.23 15.46 35.20
C ILE A 31 -12.60 16.65 36.08
N TRP A 32 -13.25 17.66 35.50
CA TRP A 32 -13.71 18.84 36.22
C TRP A 32 -14.63 18.49 37.38
N ASN A 33 -15.63 17.63 37.13
CA ASN A 33 -16.59 17.19 38.15
C ASN A 33 -15.97 16.31 39.24
N SER A 34 -14.81 15.70 38.97
CA SER A 34 -14.07 14.91 39.96
C SER A 34 -13.14 15.73 40.86
N ASP A 35 -13.12 17.06 40.69
CA ASP A 35 -12.24 18.00 41.40
C ASP A 35 -10.77 17.59 41.34
N ASN A 36 -10.36 17.08 40.17
CA ASN A 36 -9.04 16.51 39.98
C ASN A 36 -7.98 17.63 39.95
N PRO A 37 -6.88 17.52 40.71
CA PRO A 37 -5.87 18.58 40.82
C PRO A 37 -5.25 19.00 39.48
N ILE A 38 -5.30 18.14 38.45
CA ILE A 38 -4.76 18.46 37.12
C ILE A 38 -5.44 19.66 36.44
N ILE A 39 -6.67 20.03 36.83
CA ILE A 39 -7.34 21.22 36.29
C ILE A 39 -6.66 22.52 36.73
N ASN A 40 -5.90 22.49 37.84
CA ASN A 40 -5.21 23.64 38.41
C ASN A 40 -3.88 23.99 37.74
N SER A 41 -3.42 23.17 36.79
CA SER A 41 -2.21 23.42 36.04
C SER A 41 -2.44 23.18 34.56
N TYR A 42 -2.19 24.21 33.75
CA TYR A 42 -2.29 24.11 32.30
C TYR A 42 -1.38 23.00 31.74
N GLU A 43 -0.17 22.87 32.28
CA GLU A 43 0.79 21.84 31.87
C GLU A 43 0.29 20.43 32.18
N GLN A 44 -0.24 20.21 33.39
CA GLN A 44 -0.77 18.90 33.79
C GLN A 44 -2.02 18.54 32.99
N PHE A 45 -2.93 19.49 32.80
CA PHE A 45 -4.12 19.30 32.00
C PHE A 45 -3.78 18.96 30.54
N THR A 46 -2.88 19.72 29.90
CA THR A 46 -2.49 19.49 28.50
C THR A 46 -1.69 18.20 28.31
N SER A 47 -0.84 17.84 29.27
CA SER A 47 -0.15 16.54 29.28
C SER A 47 -1.14 15.38 29.34
N HIS A 48 -2.11 15.43 30.27
CA HIS A 48 -3.10 14.37 30.40
C HIS A 48 -4.11 14.35 29.23
N PHE A 49 -4.46 15.52 28.69
CA PHE A 49 -5.24 15.63 27.46
C PHE A 49 -4.52 14.96 26.30
N SER A 50 -3.20 15.19 26.18
CA SER A 50 -2.36 14.51 25.19
C SER A 50 -2.31 13.01 25.45
N GLU A 51 -2.15 12.54 26.67
CA GLU A 51 -2.14 11.08 26.94
C GLU A 51 -3.46 10.39 26.51
N VAL A 52 -4.60 11.04 26.76
CA VAL A 52 -5.92 10.46 26.48
C VAL A 52 -6.34 10.63 25.02
N PHE A 53 -6.01 11.77 24.39
CA PHE A 53 -6.45 12.12 23.03
C PHE A 53 -5.35 12.12 21.98
N SER A 54 -4.09 12.34 22.38
CA SER A 54 -2.94 11.83 21.63
C SER A 54 -2.84 10.33 21.88
N THR A 55 -3.86 9.64 21.40
CA THR A 55 -3.59 8.39 20.74
C THR A 55 -2.32 8.57 19.90
N ALA A 56 -1.46 7.57 19.82
CA ALA A 56 -0.47 7.46 18.75
C ALA A 56 -1.16 7.39 17.34
N THR A 57 -2.35 7.97 17.16
CA THR A 57 -3.01 8.30 15.91
C THR A 57 -2.40 9.56 15.34
N GLY A 58 -1.32 9.36 14.61
CA GLY A 58 -0.80 10.33 13.66
C GLY A 58 0.39 9.74 12.94
N THR A 59 1.23 9.05 13.71
CA THR A 59 2.25 8.17 13.20
C THR A 59 1.92 6.78 13.70
N LEU A 60 1.37 5.92 12.84
CA LEU A 60 1.74 4.50 12.96
C LEU A 60 3.26 4.52 13.19
N THR A 61 3.73 3.97 14.31
CA THR A 61 5.18 3.90 14.55
C THR A 61 5.82 3.40 13.26
N THR A 62 6.98 3.93 12.86
CA THR A 62 7.60 3.57 11.58
C THR A 62 7.63 2.05 11.40
N SER A 63 7.82 1.31 12.50
CA SER A 63 7.67 -0.14 12.62
C SER A 63 6.31 -0.70 12.17
N ASN A 64 5.19 -0.14 12.62
CA ASN A 64 3.85 -0.54 12.17
C ASN A 64 3.59 -0.19 10.70
N GLN A 65 4.10 0.95 10.21
CA GLN A 65 3.99 1.32 8.79
C GLN A 65 4.75 0.32 7.93
N LEU A 66 5.96 -0.04 8.34
CA LEU A 66 6.84 -0.98 7.65
C LEU A 66 6.26 -2.40 7.66
N PHE A 67 5.69 -2.84 8.78
CA PHE A 67 4.99 -4.14 8.88
C PHE A 67 3.72 -4.23 8.02
N ARG A 68 2.95 -3.13 7.92
CA ARG A 68 1.72 -3.09 7.12
C ARG A 68 1.95 -2.74 5.65
N LEU A 69 3.19 -2.44 5.26
CA LEU A 69 3.50 -2.02 3.91
C LEU A 69 3.32 -3.18 2.93
N GLN A 70 2.38 -3.04 2.00
CA GLN A 70 2.15 -4.00 0.93
C GLN A 70 2.34 -3.35 -0.44
N GLN A 71 2.89 -4.11 -1.38
CA GLN A 71 3.02 -3.69 -2.77
C GLN A 71 1.64 -3.46 -3.41
N GLY A 72 0.72 -4.41 -3.20
CA GLY A 72 -0.64 -4.35 -3.76
C GLY A 72 -0.63 -4.17 -5.27
N THR A 73 -1.34 -3.16 -5.76
CA THR A 73 -1.40 -2.80 -7.19
C THR A 73 -0.26 -1.89 -7.65
N SER A 74 0.65 -1.50 -6.74
CA SER A 74 1.78 -0.64 -7.10
C SER A 74 2.90 -1.42 -7.79
N SER A 75 3.67 -0.73 -8.64
CA SER A 75 4.89 -1.29 -9.19
C SER A 75 5.91 -1.56 -8.08
N VAL A 76 6.80 -2.54 -8.30
CA VAL A 76 7.89 -2.83 -7.35
C VAL A 76 8.69 -1.58 -7.04
N ASN A 77 9.06 -0.78 -8.05
CA ASN A 77 9.85 0.43 -7.84
C ASN A 77 9.18 1.43 -6.89
N LYS A 78 7.87 1.64 -7.02
CA LYS A 78 7.11 2.53 -6.15
C LYS A 78 7.05 1.98 -4.72
N TYR A 79 6.85 0.68 -4.59
CA TYR A 79 6.87 -0.02 -3.30
C TYR A 79 8.25 0.05 -2.63
N THR A 80 9.32 -0.28 -3.35
CA THR A 80 10.72 -0.20 -2.88
C THR A 80 11.09 1.20 -2.41
N LEU A 81 10.67 2.23 -3.14
CA LEU A 81 10.94 3.62 -2.73
C LEU A 81 10.23 3.96 -1.41
N HIS A 82 8.97 3.56 -1.26
CA HIS A 82 8.22 3.79 -0.03
C HIS A 82 8.84 3.03 1.15
N PHE A 83 9.22 1.77 0.93
CA PHE A 83 9.92 0.97 1.92
C PHE A 83 11.21 1.65 2.39
N ARG A 84 12.04 2.16 1.46
CA ARG A 84 13.29 2.88 1.80
C ARG A 84 13.06 4.14 2.63
N MET A 85 11.99 4.90 2.36
CA MET A 85 11.63 6.06 3.18
C MET A 85 11.30 5.67 4.62
N LEU A 86 10.62 4.54 4.82
CA LEU A 86 10.32 4.03 6.16
C LEU A 86 11.56 3.46 6.85
N VAL A 87 12.42 2.73 6.13
CA VAL A 87 13.68 2.20 6.66
C VAL A 87 14.56 3.30 7.24
N ALA A 88 14.68 4.43 6.54
CA ALA A 88 15.51 5.56 6.96
C ALA A 88 15.10 6.18 8.31
N ALA A 89 13.84 5.99 8.70
CA ALA A 89 13.28 6.46 9.97
C ALA A 89 13.01 5.30 10.96
N SER A 90 13.58 4.12 10.72
CA SER A 90 13.37 2.92 11.54
C SER A 90 14.69 2.41 12.12
N ASP A 91 14.61 1.85 13.33
CA ASP A 91 15.74 1.18 13.98
C ASP A 91 15.71 -0.36 13.79
N TRP A 92 15.06 -0.84 12.72
CA TRP A 92 14.96 -2.27 12.45
C TRP A 92 16.29 -2.81 11.92
N ASN A 93 16.65 -4.01 12.40
CA ASN A 93 17.81 -4.71 11.86
C ASN A 93 17.55 -5.26 10.45
N GLU A 94 18.62 -5.58 9.74
CA GLU A 94 18.57 -6.03 8.34
C GLU A 94 17.68 -7.27 8.14
N VAL A 95 17.72 -8.24 9.05
CA VAL A 95 16.91 -9.46 8.98
C VAL A 95 15.41 -9.14 9.08
N ALA A 96 15.02 -8.24 9.98
CA ALA A 96 13.65 -7.79 10.11
C ALA A 96 13.17 -7.01 8.88
N LEU A 97 14.04 -6.18 8.29
CA LEU A 97 13.75 -5.43 7.07
C LEU A 97 13.56 -6.35 5.86
N LEU A 98 14.42 -7.36 5.70
CA LEU A 98 14.28 -8.38 4.64
C LEU A 98 12.95 -9.12 4.76
N GLY A 99 12.61 -9.61 5.96
CA GLY A 99 11.36 -10.33 6.18
C GLY A 99 10.12 -9.48 5.90
N ALA A 100 10.10 -8.22 6.35
CA ALA A 100 8.97 -7.33 6.08
C ALA A 100 8.85 -6.94 4.61
N TYR A 101 9.98 -6.74 3.93
CA TYR A 101 9.97 -6.48 2.49
C TYR A 101 9.45 -7.69 1.71
N GLN A 102 9.91 -8.90 2.02
CA GLN A 102 9.41 -10.15 1.42
C GLN A 102 7.91 -10.35 1.65
N GLN A 103 7.44 -10.13 2.88
CA GLN A 103 6.02 -10.25 3.24
C GLN A 103 5.12 -9.27 2.46
N GLY A 104 5.61 -8.07 2.18
CA GLY A 104 4.84 -7.06 1.47
C GLY A 104 4.85 -7.20 -0.06
N LEU A 105 5.73 -8.02 -0.64
CA LEU A 105 5.80 -8.24 -2.08
C LEU A 105 4.61 -9.05 -2.62
N ASN A 106 4.28 -8.83 -3.88
CA ASN A 106 3.29 -9.66 -4.55
C ASN A 106 3.76 -11.12 -4.68
N PRO A 107 2.86 -12.12 -4.56
CA PRO A 107 3.22 -13.53 -4.57
C PRO A 107 4.02 -13.98 -5.80
N GLU A 108 3.74 -13.42 -6.98
CA GLU A 108 4.46 -13.74 -8.22
C GLU A 108 5.95 -13.36 -8.11
N ILE A 109 6.22 -12.17 -7.57
CA ILE A 109 7.59 -11.66 -7.41
C ILE A 109 8.28 -12.37 -6.25
N CYS A 110 7.57 -12.60 -5.15
CA CYS A 110 8.08 -13.37 -4.02
C CYS A 110 8.50 -14.79 -4.45
N SER A 111 7.68 -15.46 -5.28
CA SER A 111 7.98 -16.79 -5.80
C SER A 111 9.20 -16.79 -6.72
N ALA A 112 9.33 -15.78 -7.58
CA ALA A 112 10.52 -15.60 -8.42
C ALA A 112 11.78 -15.29 -7.60
N MET A 113 11.61 -14.66 -6.43
CA MET A 113 12.70 -14.34 -5.51
C MET A 113 13.12 -15.52 -4.63
N ALA A 114 12.24 -16.51 -4.41
CA ALA A 114 12.49 -17.68 -3.54
C ALA A 114 13.65 -18.59 -4.00
N LEU A 115 14.12 -18.44 -5.25
CA LEU A 115 15.28 -19.16 -5.79
C LEU A 115 16.62 -18.52 -5.45
N TYR A 116 16.60 -17.31 -4.86
CA TYR A 116 17.80 -16.58 -4.49
C TYR A 116 18.03 -16.71 -2.99
N ASP A 117 19.27 -17.05 -2.61
CA ASP A 117 19.68 -17.27 -1.23
C ASP A 117 19.48 -16.00 -0.37
N ASP A 118 19.06 -16.20 0.88
CA ASP A 118 18.75 -15.15 1.87
C ASP A 118 20.04 -14.47 2.40
N SER A 119 21.22 -14.92 1.95
CA SER A 119 22.54 -14.37 2.33
C SER A 119 22.87 -13.02 1.67
N ILE A 120 21.90 -12.39 1.01
CA ILE A 120 22.07 -11.16 0.24
C ILE A 120 21.56 -10.01 1.10
N GLY A 121 22.45 -9.08 1.50
CA GLY A 121 22.06 -7.90 2.28
C GLY A 121 20.93 -7.09 1.62
N LEU A 122 20.23 -6.29 2.42
CA LEU A 122 18.97 -5.62 2.07
C LEU A 122 19.05 -4.90 0.72
N GLU A 123 20.07 -4.08 0.51
CA GLU A 123 20.24 -3.29 -0.71
C GLU A 123 20.32 -4.16 -1.97
N SER A 124 21.06 -5.26 -1.89
CA SER A 124 21.20 -6.21 -2.99
C SER A 124 19.92 -6.98 -3.23
N PHE A 125 19.14 -7.28 -2.18
CA PHE A 125 17.81 -7.87 -2.29
C PHE A 125 16.82 -6.92 -2.98
N LEU A 126 16.78 -5.64 -2.58
CA LEU A 126 15.94 -4.61 -3.17
C LEU A 126 16.26 -4.44 -4.68
N GLN A 127 17.54 -4.31 -5.03
CA GLN A 127 17.97 -4.16 -6.42
C GLN A 127 17.60 -5.38 -7.29
N ARG A 128 17.79 -6.59 -6.73
CA ARG A 128 17.43 -7.83 -7.43
C ARG A 128 15.93 -7.92 -7.67
N THR A 129 15.12 -7.56 -6.68
CA THR A 129 13.65 -7.54 -6.80
C THR A 129 13.20 -6.61 -7.93
N THR A 130 13.78 -5.41 -8.02
CA THR A 130 13.54 -4.49 -9.14
C THR A 130 13.90 -5.12 -10.48
N ARG A 131 15.08 -5.75 -10.60
CA ARG A 131 15.51 -6.39 -11.86
C ARG A 131 14.60 -7.56 -12.25
N VAL A 132 14.18 -8.39 -11.30
CA VAL A 132 13.23 -9.48 -11.54
C VAL A 132 11.90 -8.93 -12.03
N SER A 133 11.38 -7.88 -11.39
CA SER A 133 10.12 -7.25 -11.80
C SER A 133 10.15 -6.73 -13.24
N GLN A 134 11.27 -6.13 -13.67
CA GLN A 134 11.46 -5.65 -15.04
C GLN A 134 11.51 -6.80 -16.05
N ARG A 135 12.19 -7.89 -15.70
CA ARG A 135 12.25 -9.09 -16.52
C ARG A 135 10.88 -9.75 -16.67
N LEU A 136 10.13 -9.89 -15.59
CA LEU A 136 8.77 -10.43 -15.63
C LEU A 136 7.85 -9.57 -16.49
N ALA A 137 7.92 -8.24 -16.37
CA ALA A 137 7.14 -7.34 -17.22
C ALA A 137 7.50 -7.45 -18.72
N THR A 138 8.74 -7.80 -19.04
CA THR A 138 9.19 -7.97 -20.44
C THR A 138 8.92 -9.37 -20.99
N CYS A 139 8.94 -10.38 -20.11
CA CYS A 139 8.68 -11.77 -20.45
C CYS A 139 7.19 -12.15 -20.36
N GLN A 140 6.32 -11.29 -19.80
CA GLN A 140 4.88 -11.45 -19.95
C GLN A 140 4.56 -11.40 -21.45
N PRO A 141 4.18 -12.54 -22.05
CA PRO A 141 3.79 -12.53 -23.44
C PRO A 141 2.63 -11.56 -23.56
N LEU A 142 2.69 -10.72 -24.58
CA LEU A 142 1.60 -9.93 -25.10
C LEU A 142 0.43 -10.88 -25.41
N VAL A 143 -0.35 -11.30 -24.41
CA VAL A 143 -1.67 -11.91 -24.59
C VAL A 143 -2.66 -10.77 -24.84
N THR A 144 -2.30 -9.91 -25.79
CA THR A 144 -3.26 -9.32 -26.70
C THR A 144 -2.97 -9.99 -28.03
N ALA A 145 -3.27 -11.29 -28.11
CA ALA A 145 -3.53 -11.87 -29.40
C ALA A 145 -4.67 -11.02 -30.00
N PRO A 146 -4.50 -10.42 -31.19
CA PRO A 146 -5.67 -10.08 -31.98
C PRO A 146 -6.41 -11.40 -32.12
N GLN A 147 -7.67 -11.48 -31.65
CA GLN A 147 -8.52 -12.60 -32.04
C GLN A 147 -8.40 -12.70 -33.56
N PRO A 148 -8.01 -13.85 -34.14
CA PRO A 148 -8.26 -14.03 -35.56
C PRO A 148 -9.77 -13.92 -35.69
N ALA A 149 -10.23 -12.85 -36.35
CA ALA A 149 -11.63 -12.68 -36.67
C ALA A 149 -12.04 -13.93 -37.44
N SER A 150 -12.76 -14.83 -36.77
CA SER A 150 -13.30 -16.02 -37.38
C SER A 150 -14.49 -15.59 -38.23
N VAL A 151 -14.21 -15.49 -39.54
CA VAL A 151 -15.11 -15.77 -40.67
C VAL A 151 -16.20 -14.74 -40.98
N ALA A 152 -15.99 -14.01 -42.07
CA ALA A 152 -17.00 -13.85 -43.13
C ALA A 152 -16.33 -13.47 -44.47
N ALA A 153 -16.48 -14.37 -45.46
CA ALA A 153 -16.44 -14.15 -46.92
C ALA A 153 -15.29 -13.27 -47.49
N SER A 154 -14.36 -13.77 -48.30
CA SER A 154 -14.65 -14.34 -49.62
C SER A 154 -13.35 -14.93 -50.18
N PHE A 155 -13.23 -16.26 -50.20
CA PHE A 155 -12.31 -16.91 -51.13
C PHE A 155 -13.17 -17.44 -52.27
N ALA A 156 -13.23 -16.66 -53.35
CA ALA A 156 -13.66 -17.16 -54.64
C ALA A 156 -12.62 -18.19 -55.08
N VAL A 157 -12.92 -19.46 -54.83
CA VAL A 157 -12.20 -20.60 -55.40
C VAL A 157 -12.62 -20.70 -56.87
N PRO A 158 -11.69 -20.64 -57.85
CA PRO A 158 -12.02 -21.00 -59.22
C PRO A 158 -12.30 -22.50 -59.28
N GLU A 159 -13.50 -22.80 -59.75
CA GLU A 159 -14.07 -24.10 -60.04
C GLU A 159 -13.08 -25.05 -60.77
N PRO A 160 -12.89 -26.29 -60.29
CA PRO A 160 -12.13 -27.29 -61.03
C PRO A 160 -12.97 -27.75 -62.23
N MET A 161 -12.50 -27.37 -63.41
CA MET A 161 -12.82 -27.88 -64.76
C MET A 161 -13.77 -29.09 -64.76
N GLN A 162 -15.05 -28.83 -65.01
CA GLN A 162 -16.06 -29.85 -65.31
C GLN A 162 -15.56 -30.72 -66.46
N VAL A 163 -15.36 -32.01 -66.20
CA VAL A 163 -15.23 -33.02 -67.25
C VAL A 163 -16.60 -33.21 -67.88
N ASP A 164 -16.67 -32.83 -69.15
CA ASP A 164 -17.88 -32.88 -69.95
C ASP A 164 -18.41 -34.32 -70.08
N THR A 165 -19.72 -34.40 -70.18
CA THR A 165 -20.48 -35.64 -70.04
C THR A 165 -20.61 -36.30 -71.40
N THR A 166 -20.28 -37.60 -71.55
CA THR A 166 -20.98 -38.41 -72.56
C THR A 166 -21.08 -39.88 -72.16
N ARG A 167 -22.33 -40.32 -71.97
CA ARG A 167 -22.77 -41.71 -71.93
C ARG A 167 -22.44 -42.44 -73.24
N LEU A 168 -22.17 -43.74 -73.18
CA LEU A 168 -22.84 -44.75 -74.04
C LEU A 168 -22.56 -46.18 -73.55
N SER A 169 -23.65 -46.82 -73.10
CA SER A 169 -24.06 -48.22 -73.23
C SER A 169 -23.14 -49.39 -72.81
N ARG A 170 -23.61 -50.15 -71.81
CA ARG A 170 -23.32 -51.58 -71.61
C ARG A 170 -24.56 -52.38 -72.01
N ALA A 171 -24.42 -53.33 -72.93
CA ALA A 171 -25.32 -54.46 -73.10
C ALA A 171 -24.49 -55.63 -73.69
N GLU A 172 -24.48 -56.72 -72.93
CA GLU A 172 -24.16 -58.14 -73.21
C GLU A 172 -23.03 -58.52 -74.17
#